data_AF-A0A2N0QJB5-F1
#
_entry.id   AF-A0A2N0QJB5-F1
#
_cell.length_a   1.000
_cell.length_b   1.000
_cell.length_c   1.000
_cell.angle_alpha   90.00
_cell.angle_beta   90.00
_cell.angle_gamma   90.00
#
_symmetry.space_group_name_H-M   'P 1'
#
loop_
_entity.id
_entity.type
_entity.pdbx_description
1 polymer ?
#
loop_
_entity_poly.entity_id
_entity_poly.type
_entity_poly.pdbx_seq_one_letter_code
_entity_poly.pdbx_strand_id
1 'polypeptide(L)'
;MKELLTSVIQMNDEERRIYIDENGTQLIDQMLEHIGYPEDELRDKLNYRLFIELLSTQIFSKQQMKQLTLTLRESDFLFLHIGEKGTDSVFTRSFSALWLTGLLYVDAQVPFLTTEEAIETLHA
;
A
#
# COMPACT_ATOMS: atom_id res chain seq x y z
N MET A 1 -9.61 8.91 9.37
CA MET A 1 -9.20 7.82 8.46
C MET A 1 -10.37 7.02 7.88
N LYS A 2 -11.21 6.34 8.68
CA LYS A 2 -12.33 5.53 8.12
C LYS A 2 -13.26 6.30 7.19
N GLU A 3 -13.68 7.50 7.59
CA GLU A 3 -14.54 8.36 6.77
C GLU A 3 -13.88 8.74 5.44
N LEU A 4 -12.58 9.07 5.48
CA LEU A 4 -11.77 9.35 4.30
C LEU A 4 -11.72 8.13 3.35
N LEU A 5 -11.35 6.95 3.85
CA LEU A 5 -11.28 5.75 3.00
C LEU A 5 -12.65 5.39 2.43
N THR A 6 -13.71 5.53 3.24
CA THR A 6 -15.08 5.25 2.82
C THR A 6 -15.52 6.20 1.71
N SER A 7 -15.20 7.50 1.81
CA SER A 7 -15.56 8.47 0.78
C SER A 7 -14.85 8.17 -0.54
N VAL A 8 -13.56 7.82 -0.51
CA VAL A 8 -12.80 7.45 -1.73
C VAL A 8 -13.30 6.13 -2.33
N ILE A 9 -13.66 5.14 -1.51
CA ILE A 9 -14.26 3.88 -1.98
C ILE A 9 -15.63 4.13 -2.65
N GLN A 10 -16.38 5.14 -2.24
CA GLN A 10 -17.68 5.44 -2.84
C GLN A 10 -17.59 6.23 -4.16
N MET A 11 -16.45 6.86 -4.45
CA MET A 11 -16.20 7.54 -5.71
C MET A 11 -16.17 6.57 -6.89
N ASN A 12 -16.61 7.03 -8.05
CA ASN A 12 -16.38 6.33 -9.32
C ASN A 12 -14.93 6.49 -9.80
N ASP A 13 -14.54 5.79 -10.87
CA ASP A 13 -13.15 5.78 -11.35
C ASP A 13 -12.63 7.15 -11.83
N GLU A 14 -13.51 8.01 -12.39
CA GLU A 14 -13.13 9.36 -12.83
C GLU A 14 -12.89 10.28 -11.63
N GLU A 15 -13.82 10.27 -10.67
CA GLU A 15 -13.69 11.01 -9.41
C GLU A 15 -12.45 10.58 -8.62
N ARG A 16 -12.19 9.26 -8.53
CA ARG A 16 -10.98 8.73 -7.88
C ARG A 16 -9.72 9.19 -8.60
N ARG A 17 -9.70 9.20 -9.94
CA ARG A 17 -8.51 9.63 -10.69
C ARG A 17 -8.17 11.09 -10.41
N ILE A 18 -9.18 11.97 -10.39
CA ILE A 18 -9.01 13.38 -10.01
C ILE A 18 -8.51 13.48 -8.56
N TYR A 19 -9.17 12.78 -7.63
CA TYR A 19 -8.82 12.82 -6.23
C TYR A 19 -7.38 12.36 -5.95
N ILE A 20 -6.95 11.27 -6.58
CA ILE A 20 -5.60 10.69 -6.41
C ILE A 20 -4.52 11.55 -7.07
N ASP A 21 -4.83 12.27 -8.15
CA ASP A 21 -3.89 13.23 -8.75
C ASP A 21 -3.61 14.40 -7.79
N GLU A 22 -4.65 14.90 -7.13
CA GLU A 22 -4.55 16.04 -6.21
C GLU A 22 -4.04 15.65 -4.81
N ASN A 23 -4.47 14.50 -4.28
CA ASN A 23 -4.33 14.12 -2.87
C ASN A 23 -3.61 12.78 -2.66
N GLY A 24 -3.14 12.13 -3.73
CA GLY A 24 -2.67 10.74 -3.67
C GLY A 24 -1.49 10.53 -2.72
N THR A 25 -0.54 11.47 -2.66
CA THR A 25 0.59 11.39 -1.72
C THR A 25 0.10 11.37 -0.27
N GLN A 26 -0.76 12.33 0.10
CA GLN A 26 -1.30 12.40 1.46
C GLN A 26 -2.16 11.18 1.80
N LEU A 27 -2.96 10.68 0.85
CA LEU A 27 -3.74 9.47 1.05
C LEU A 27 -2.82 8.27 1.29
N ILE A 28 -1.78 8.09 0.47
CA ILE A 28 -0.81 7.00 0.61
C ILE A 28 -0.12 7.07 1.98
N ASP A 29 0.32 8.25 2.43
CA ASP A 29 0.95 8.41 3.74
C ASP A 29 0.01 7.98 4.88
N GLN A 30 -1.26 8.42 4.82
CA GLN A 30 -2.28 8.02 5.78
C GLN A 30 -2.54 6.51 5.76
N MET A 31 -2.59 5.93 4.56
CA MET A 31 -2.79 4.50 4.35
C MET A 31 -1.61 3.67 4.91
N LEU A 32 -0.37 4.12 4.71
CA LEU A 32 0.83 3.50 5.26
C LEU A 32 0.89 3.60 6.79
N GLU A 33 0.53 4.76 7.36
CA GLU A 33 0.44 4.95 8.81
C GLU A 33 -0.53 3.94 9.47
N HIS A 34 -1.59 3.56 8.74
CA HIS A 34 -2.64 2.66 9.22
C HIS A 34 -2.57 1.25 8.61
N ILE A 35 -1.46 0.87 7.96
CA ILE A 35 -1.33 -0.39 7.22
C ILE A 35 -1.49 -1.62 8.13
N GLY A 36 -1.01 -1.52 9.36
CA GLY A 36 -1.03 -2.58 10.38
C GLY A 36 -2.03 -2.33 11.51
N TYR A 37 -3.06 -1.49 11.31
CA TYR A 37 -3.97 -1.14 12.40
C TYR A 37 -4.69 -2.40 12.96
N PRO A 38 -4.83 -2.58 14.29
CA PRO A 38 -5.37 -3.83 14.85
C PRO A 38 -6.82 -4.12 14.46
N GLU A 39 -7.62 -3.07 14.25
CA GLU A 39 -9.03 -3.19 13.86
C GLU A 39 -9.19 -3.62 12.40
N ASP A 40 -9.87 -4.75 12.20
CA ASP A 40 -10.10 -5.39 10.88
C ASP A 40 -10.88 -4.51 9.90
N GLU A 41 -11.87 -3.75 10.39
CA GLU A 41 -12.66 -2.85 9.56
C GLU A 41 -11.77 -1.82 8.87
N LEU A 42 -10.85 -1.20 9.63
CA LEU A 42 -9.96 -0.20 9.06
C LEU A 42 -8.89 -0.86 8.18
N ARG A 43 -8.27 -1.94 8.65
CA ARG A 43 -7.13 -2.58 8.00
C ARG A 43 -7.53 -3.33 6.72
N ASP A 44 -8.47 -4.26 6.83
CA ASP A 44 -8.85 -5.18 5.76
C ASP A 44 -9.91 -4.56 4.86
N LYS A 45 -11.03 -4.13 5.44
CA LYS A 45 -12.23 -3.78 4.67
C LYS A 45 -12.17 -2.41 4.01
N LEU A 46 -11.35 -1.51 4.55
CA LEU A 46 -11.17 -0.16 4.02
C LEU A 46 -9.78 0.03 3.40
N ASN A 47 -8.70 -0.08 4.19
CA ASN A 47 -7.37 0.32 3.74
C ASN A 47 -6.83 -0.61 2.64
N TYR A 48 -6.72 -1.91 2.93
CA TYR A 48 -6.26 -2.89 1.94
C TYR A 48 -7.21 -3.00 0.75
N ARG A 49 -8.53 -2.97 0.98
CA ARG A 49 -9.52 -2.93 -0.10
C ARG A 49 -9.28 -1.78 -1.05
N LEU A 50 -9.15 -0.55 -0.55
CA LEU A 50 -8.93 0.63 -1.40
C LEU A 50 -7.62 0.51 -2.18
N PHE A 51 -6.55 0.04 -1.54
CA PHE A 51 -5.27 -0.20 -2.21
C PHE A 51 -5.41 -1.15 -3.41
N ILE A 52 -6.10 -2.30 -3.23
CA ILE A 52 -6.34 -3.25 -4.31
C ILE A 52 -7.23 -2.66 -5.41
N GLU A 53 -8.30 -1.94 -5.04
CA GLU A 53 -9.16 -1.28 -6.03
C GLU A 53 -8.34 -0.29 -6.88
N LEU A 54 -7.54 0.59 -6.26
CA LEU A 54 -6.70 1.59 -6.97
C LEU A 54 -5.62 0.96 -7.87
N LEU A 55 -5.04 -0.17 -7.45
CA LEU A 55 -4.12 -0.95 -8.29
C LEU A 55 -4.85 -1.56 -9.49
N SER A 56 -5.99 -2.22 -9.25
CA SER A 56 -6.73 -2.96 -10.28
C SER A 56 -7.33 -2.04 -11.35
N THR A 57 -7.71 -0.82 -10.99
CA THR A 57 -8.25 0.20 -11.91
C THR A 57 -7.17 1.06 -12.54
N GLN A 58 -5.88 0.77 -12.30
CA GLN A 58 -4.74 1.52 -12.83
C GLN A 58 -4.85 3.03 -12.55
N ILE A 59 -5.30 3.37 -11.34
CA ILE A 59 -5.40 4.76 -10.89
C ILE A 59 -4.08 5.22 -10.28
N PHE A 60 -3.36 4.34 -9.57
CA PHE A 60 -2.01 4.69 -9.11
C PHE A 60 -1.08 4.97 -10.29
N SER A 61 -0.32 6.06 -10.18
CA SER A 61 0.77 6.34 -11.11
C SER A 61 1.95 5.40 -10.87
N LYS A 62 2.78 5.19 -11.91
CA LYS A 62 4.03 4.42 -11.77
C LYS A 62 4.93 4.96 -10.67
N GLN A 63 4.98 6.29 -10.51
CA GLN A 63 5.77 6.93 -9.46
C GLN A 63 5.22 6.60 -8.07
N GLN A 64 3.89 6.64 -7.88
CA GLN A 64 3.25 6.27 -6.61
C GLN A 64 3.51 4.79 -6.26
N MET A 65 3.35 3.88 -7.21
CA MET A 65 3.62 2.45 -7.00
C MET A 65 5.08 2.18 -6.66
N LYS A 66 6.00 2.87 -7.34
CA LYS A 66 7.43 2.80 -7.04
C LYS A 66 7.74 3.28 -5.62
N GLN A 67 7.26 4.45 -5.22
CA GLN A 67 7.48 4.98 -3.87
C GLN A 67 6.90 4.05 -2.80
N LEU A 68 5.67 3.57 -2.98
CA LEU A 68 5.06 2.56 -2.10
C LEU A 68 5.95 1.32 -1.94
N THR A 69 6.47 0.79 -3.03
CA THR A 69 7.36 -0.39 -3.01
C THR A 69 8.62 -0.12 -2.20
N LEU A 70 9.27 1.01 -2.47
CA LEU A 70 10.51 1.42 -1.79
C LEU A 70 10.27 1.70 -0.31
N THR A 71 9.11 2.22 0.09
CA THR A 71 8.79 2.45 1.51
C THR A 71 8.48 1.14 2.25
N LEU A 72 7.67 0.27 1.65
CA LEU A 72 7.20 -0.96 2.31
C LEU A 72 8.32 -1.98 2.57
N ARG A 73 9.40 -1.94 1.80
CA ARG A 73 10.57 -2.81 2.00
C ARG A 73 11.50 -2.37 3.13
N GLU A 74 11.30 -1.18 3.71
CA GLU A 74 12.19 -0.65 4.75
C GLU A 74 11.92 -1.26 6.13
N SER A 75 12.83 -1.00 7.07
CA SER A 75 12.81 -1.56 8.43
C SER A 75 11.55 -1.27 9.22
N ASP A 76 10.90 -0.13 8.96
CA ASP A 76 9.72 0.33 9.69
C ASP A 76 8.43 -0.36 9.20
N PHE A 77 8.53 -1.19 8.16
CA PHE A 77 7.43 -1.91 7.53
C PHE A 77 7.67 -3.42 7.54
N LEU A 78 8.25 -3.97 6.47
CA LEU A 78 8.42 -5.42 6.31
C LEU A 78 9.18 -6.09 7.46
N PHE A 79 10.16 -5.39 8.04
CA PHE A 79 11.01 -5.88 9.13
C PHE A 79 10.69 -5.30 10.51
N LEU A 80 9.53 -4.64 10.65
CA LEU A 80 9.20 -3.93 11.88
C LEU A 80 9.24 -4.86 13.09
N HIS A 81 10.15 -4.58 14.03
CA HIS A 81 10.29 -5.26 15.31
C HIS A 81 10.37 -6.79 15.22
N ILE A 82 11.12 -7.34 14.26
CA ILE A 82 11.34 -8.79 14.19
C ILE A 82 11.88 -9.33 15.53
N GLY A 83 11.24 -10.40 16.02
CA GLY A 83 11.57 -11.04 17.29
C GLY A 83 10.75 -10.54 18.49
N GLU A 84 10.03 -9.43 18.35
CA GLU A 84 9.07 -8.96 19.36
C GLU A 84 7.85 -9.91 19.46
N LYS A 85 7.32 -10.08 20.66
CA LYS A 85 6.17 -10.94 20.94
C LYS A 85 5.11 -10.17 21.73
N GLY A 86 3.85 -10.45 21.44
CA GLY A 86 2.71 -9.87 22.17
C GLY A 86 2.37 -8.43 21.76
N THR A 87 2.88 -7.96 20.62
CA THR A 87 2.52 -6.66 20.03
C THR A 87 1.82 -6.84 18.68
N ASP A 88 1.09 -5.81 18.27
CA ASP A 88 0.37 -5.78 17.00
C ASP A 88 1.28 -5.51 15.78
N SER A 89 2.60 -5.41 15.98
CA SER A 89 3.60 -5.19 14.91
C SER A 89 3.54 -6.25 13.80
N VAL A 90 3.02 -7.44 14.11
CA VAL A 90 2.77 -8.50 13.14
C VAL A 90 1.83 -8.09 12.02
N PHE A 91 0.85 -7.21 12.28
CA PHE A 91 -0.05 -6.72 11.25
C PHE A 91 0.68 -5.83 10.26
N THR A 92 1.53 -4.90 10.72
CA THR A 92 2.33 -4.05 9.83
C THR A 92 3.21 -4.90 8.92
N ARG A 93 3.94 -5.89 9.46
CA ARG A 93 4.77 -6.78 8.64
C ARG A 93 3.95 -7.57 7.62
N SER A 94 2.85 -8.19 8.06
CA SER A 94 2.02 -9.05 7.22
C SER A 94 1.34 -8.26 6.10
N PHE A 95 0.84 -7.06 6.38
CA PHE A 95 0.22 -6.22 5.37
C PHE A 95 1.25 -5.56 4.45
N SER A 96 2.45 -5.24 4.94
CA SER A 96 3.55 -4.78 4.09
C SER A 96 3.92 -5.84 3.05
N ALA A 97 4.09 -7.10 3.47
CA ALA A 97 4.34 -8.21 2.55
C ALA A 97 3.18 -8.42 1.56
N LEU A 98 1.94 -8.29 2.02
CA LEU A 98 0.74 -8.43 1.17
C LEU A 98 0.67 -7.33 0.10
N TRP A 99 0.96 -6.08 0.47
CA TRP A 99 0.96 -4.95 -0.46
C TRP A 99 2.11 -5.04 -1.46
N LEU A 100 3.31 -5.40 -1.00
CA LEU A 100 4.46 -5.67 -1.87
C LEU A 100 4.15 -6.75 -2.90
N THR A 101 3.43 -7.81 -2.51
CA THR A 101 3.01 -8.86 -3.45
C THR A 101 2.13 -8.30 -4.57
N GLY A 102 1.16 -7.43 -4.22
CA GLY A 102 0.31 -6.77 -5.21
C GLY A 102 1.09 -5.85 -6.15
N LEU A 103 2.04 -5.07 -5.62
CA LEU A 103 2.90 -4.18 -6.40
C LEU A 103 3.81 -4.95 -7.35
N LEU A 104 4.48 -5.99 -6.87
CA LEU A 104 5.35 -6.85 -7.69
C LEU A 104 4.57 -7.61 -8.77
N TYR A 105 3.32 -8.01 -8.48
CA TYR A 105 2.45 -8.62 -9.48
C TYR A 105 2.11 -7.64 -10.62
N VAL A 106 1.85 -6.37 -10.29
CA VAL A 106 1.62 -5.33 -11.30
C VAL A 106 2.90 -5.02 -12.07
N ASP A 107 4.05 -4.90 -11.39
CA ASP A 107 5.35 -4.63 -12.02
C ASP A 107 5.72 -5.70 -13.07
N ALA A 108 5.47 -6.97 -12.76
CA ALA A 108 5.71 -8.08 -13.67
C ALA A 108 4.91 -7.99 -14.99
N GLN A 109 3.78 -7.28 -15.00
CA GLN A 109 2.93 -7.08 -16.18
C GLN A 109 3.18 -5.73 -16.86
N VAL A 110 3.31 -4.68 -16.04
CA VAL A 110 3.51 -3.30 -16.49
C VAL A 110 4.67 -2.71 -15.67
N PRO A 111 5.92 -2.88 -16.14
CA PRO A 111 7.09 -2.49 -15.36
C PRO A 111 7.07 -1.02 -14.95
N PHE A 112 7.34 -0.78 -13.66
CA PHE A 112 7.51 0.54 -13.04
C PHE A 112 8.74 0.62 -12.14
N LEU A 113 9.31 -0.51 -11.73
CA LEU A 113 10.61 -0.60 -11.06
C LEU A 113 11.74 -0.78 -12.09
N THR A 114 12.96 -0.39 -11.72
CA THR A 114 14.16 -0.89 -12.42
C THR A 114 14.46 -2.33 -12.01
N THR A 115 15.26 -3.03 -12.81
CA THR A 115 15.71 -4.40 -12.49
C THR A 115 16.39 -4.45 -11.12
N GLU A 116 17.21 -3.46 -10.80
CA GLU A 116 17.92 -3.35 -9.52
C GLU A 116 16.93 -3.18 -8.37
N GLU A 117 15.96 -2.28 -8.51
CA GLU A 117 14.93 -2.03 -7.49
C GLU A 117 14.06 -3.28 -7.23
N ALA A 118 13.71 -4.01 -8.28
CA ALA A 118 12.96 -5.25 -8.18
C ALA A 118 13.77 -6.36 -7.47
N ILE A 119 15.05 -6.53 -7.83
CA ILE A 119 15.95 -7.50 -7.18
C ILE A 119 16.12 -7.18 -5.70
N GLU A 120 16.39 -5.92 -5.35
CA GLU A 120 16.54 -5.49 -3.96
C GLU A 120 15.28 -5.76 -3.14
N THR A 121 14.10 -5.57 -3.73
CA THR A 121 12.81 -5.84 -3.05
C THR A 121 12.62 -7.33 -2.77
N LEU A 122 13.11 -8.23 -3.64
CA LEU A 122 13.01 -9.68 -3.46
C LEU A 122 14.07 -10.26 -2.52
N HIS A 123 15.15 -9.52 -2.27
CA HIS A 123 16.24 -9.94 -1.38
C HIS A 123 16.17 -9.33 0.02
N ALA A 124 15.17 -8.50 0.28
CA ALA A 124 14.86 -7.95 1.58
C ALA A 124 14.41 -9.07 2.53
#